data_AF-A0A229VYV6-F1
#
_entry.id   AF-A0A229VYV6-F1
#
_cell.length_a   1.000
_cell.length_b   1.000
_cell.length_c   1.000
_cell.angle_alpha   90.00
_cell.angle_beta   90.00
_cell.angle_gamma   90.00
#
_symmetry.space_group_name_H-M   'P 1'
#
loop_
_entity.id
_entity.type
_entity.pdbx_description
1 polymer ?
#
loop_
_entity_poly.entity_id
_entity_poly.type
_entity_poly.pdbx_seq_one_letter_code
_entity_poly.pdbx_strand_id
1 'polypeptide(L)'
;MTCIIHRTYTMSDHVTVRTLCGLTMYSDHTATRQAKQSGPWESCPLCETALLLDSLQLPDTPPPRRPRHWIQPPLEGMETT
;
A
#
# COMPACT_ATOMS: atom_id res chain seq x y z
N MET A 1 -3.91 -3.72 -21.87
CA MET A 1 -3.06 -3.85 -20.67
C MET A 1 -3.53 -2.80 -19.70
N THR A 2 -3.95 -3.18 -18.49
CA THR A 2 -4.49 -2.26 -17.47
C THR A 2 -3.35 -1.76 -16.58
N CYS A 3 -3.29 -0.45 -16.32
CA CYS A 3 -2.32 0.14 -15.41
C CYS A 3 -2.83 0.09 -13.96
N ILE A 4 -2.03 -0.38 -13.00
CA ILE A 4 -2.38 -0.38 -11.58
C ILE A 4 -1.72 0.83 -10.91
N ILE A 5 -2.52 1.70 -10.31
CA ILE A 5 -2.06 2.91 -9.63
C ILE A 5 -1.94 2.63 -8.13
N HIS A 6 -0.72 2.71 -7.61
CA HIS A 6 -0.44 2.62 -6.18
C HIS A 6 -0.50 4.01 -5.53
N ARG A 7 -0.85 4.05 -4.24
CA ARG A 7 -0.94 5.31 -3.47
C ARG A 7 0.16 5.37 -2.43
N THR A 8 0.53 6.58 -2.03
CA THR A 8 1.51 6.86 -0.98
C THR A 8 1.07 8.12 -0.23
N TYR A 9 1.54 8.29 1.00
CA TYR A 9 1.31 9.52 1.77
C TYR A 9 2.24 10.67 1.37
N THR A 10 3.30 10.40 0.60
CA THR A 10 4.17 11.49 0.16
C THR A 10 3.49 12.32 -0.92
N MET A 11 3.75 13.63 -0.88
CA MET A 11 3.35 14.58 -1.91
C MET A 11 4.51 14.93 -2.85
N SER A 12 5.71 14.42 -2.57
CA SER A 12 6.88 14.60 -3.43
C SER A 12 6.73 13.77 -4.69
N ASP A 13 7.02 14.38 -5.84
CA ASP A 13 7.08 13.71 -7.13
C ASP A 13 8.53 13.29 -7.46
N HIS A 14 8.71 12.36 -8.37
CA HIS A 14 10.03 11.90 -8.85
C HIS A 14 10.98 11.38 -7.74
N VAL A 15 10.43 10.75 -6.70
CA VAL A 15 11.17 10.16 -5.58
C VAL A 15 10.83 8.68 -5.38
N THR A 16 11.74 7.94 -4.77
CA THR A 16 11.47 6.57 -4.32
C THR A 16 10.65 6.61 -3.03
N VAL A 17 9.50 5.93 -3.04
CA VAL A 17 8.48 5.99 -1.99
C VAL A 17 8.08 4.60 -1.57
N ARG A 18 7.66 4.45 -0.31
CA ARG A 18 6.88 3.30 0.11
C ARG A 18 5.40 3.60 -0.11
N THR A 19 4.74 2.74 -0.85
CA THR A 19 3.30 2.78 -1.11
C THR A 19 2.53 2.30 0.11
N LEU A 20 1.23 2.60 0.17
CA LEU A 20 0.36 2.18 1.28
C LEU A 20 0.25 0.65 1.40
N CYS A 21 0.38 -0.07 0.28
CA CYS A 21 0.43 -1.53 0.29
C CYS A 21 1.83 -2.10 0.61
N GLY A 22 2.81 -1.24 0.90
CA GLY A 22 4.14 -1.64 1.36
C GLY A 22 5.20 -1.81 0.29
N LEU A 23 4.87 -1.67 -1.00
CA LEU A 23 5.85 -1.74 -2.11
C LEU A 23 6.70 -0.48 -2.19
N THR A 24 7.97 -0.64 -2.58
CA THR A 24 8.87 0.46 -2.92
C THR A 24 8.74 0.78 -4.40
N MET A 25 8.33 2.01 -4.74
CA MET A 25 8.10 2.46 -6.11
C MET A 25 8.66 3.85 -6.34
N TYR A 26 8.83 4.24 -7.60
CA TYR A 26 9.13 5.61 -7.98
C TYR A 26 7.84 6.39 -8.22
N SER A 27 7.66 7.54 -7.56
CA SER A 27 6.51 8.40 -7.76
C SER A 27 6.63 9.17 -9.08
N ASP A 28 5.59 9.13 -9.91
CA ASP A 28 5.47 9.96 -11.10
C ASP A 28 4.02 10.41 -11.26
N HIS A 29 3.75 11.67 -10.90
CA HIS A 29 2.39 12.23 -10.97
C HIS A 29 1.95 12.48 -12.42
N THR A 30 2.89 12.76 -13.32
CA THR A 30 2.58 13.01 -14.74
C THR A 30 2.13 11.72 -15.41
N ALA A 31 2.89 10.65 -15.24
CA ALA A 31 2.53 9.32 -15.75
C ALA A 31 1.22 8.82 -15.13
N THR A 32 1.02 9.01 -13.83
CA THR A 32 -0.24 8.66 -13.14
C THR A 32 -1.43 9.43 -13.73
N ARG A 33 -1.28 10.74 -13.96
CA ARG A 33 -2.32 11.58 -14.55
C ARG A 33 -2.65 11.15 -15.97
N GLN A 34 -1.63 10.89 -16.78
CA GLN A 34 -1.79 10.41 -18.14
C GLN A 34 -2.52 9.07 -18.17
N ALA A 35 -2.10 8.10 -17.34
CA ALA A 35 -2.75 6.79 -17.24
C ALA A 35 -4.24 6.92 -16.87
N LYS A 36 -4.58 7.84 -15.96
CA LYS A 36 -5.97 8.13 -15.59
C LYS A 36 -6.81 8.71 -16.73
N GLN A 37 -6.19 9.46 -17.64
CA GLN A 37 -6.84 10.11 -18.78
C GLN A 37 -6.95 9.19 -20.00
N SER A 38 -5.94 8.36 -20.26
CA SER A 38 -5.86 7.53 -21.47
C SER A 38 -6.49 6.15 -21.30
N GLY A 39 -6.54 5.62 -20.07
CA GLY A 39 -7.10 4.30 -19.74
C GLY A 39 -6.39 3.12 -20.43
N PRO A 40 -6.80 1.86 -20.12
CA PRO A 40 -7.52 1.43 -18.91
C PRO A 40 -6.60 1.41 -17.67
N TRP A 41 -7.15 1.77 -16.51
CA TRP A 41 -6.41 1.76 -15.25
C TRP A 41 -7.30 1.32 -14.08
N GLU A 42 -6.67 0.82 -13.03
CA GLU A 42 -7.28 0.40 -11.77
C GLU A 42 -6.45 0.94 -10.59
N SER A 43 -7.09 1.12 -9.46
CA SER A 43 -6.43 1.49 -8.21
C SER A 43 -5.98 0.23 -7.48
N CYS A 44 -4.81 0.25 -6.82
CA CYS A 44 -4.34 -0.89 -6.04
C CYS A 44 -5.31 -1.18 -4.87
N PRO A 45 -5.96 -2.36 -4.80
CA PRO A 45 -6.99 -2.65 -3.79
C PRO A 45 -6.47 -2.57 -2.34
N LEU A 46 -5.20 -2.94 -2.12
CA LEU A 46 -4.56 -2.84 -0.81
C LEU A 46 -4.34 -1.38 -0.40
N CYS A 47 -3.97 -0.51 -1.34
CA CYS A 47 -3.85 0.91 -1.08
C CYS A 47 -5.21 1.56 -0.79
N GLU A 48 -6.28 1.12 -1.45
CA GLU A 48 -7.64 1.60 -1.18
C GLU A 48 -8.14 1.16 0.19
N THR A 49 -7.88 -0.11 0.55
CA THR A 49 -8.20 -0.65 1.87
C THR A 49 -7.46 0.12 2.96
N ALA A 50 -6.18 0.42 2.76
CA ALA A 50 -5.39 1.21 3.71
C ALA A 50 -5.99 2.60 3.93
N LEU A 51 -6.39 3.31 2.86
CA LEU A 51 -7.06 4.61 2.98
C LEU A 51 -8.42 4.53 3.65
N LEU A 52 -9.20 3.47 3.36
CA LEU A 52 -10.48 3.26 4.01
C LEU A 52 -10.29 3.06 5.52
N LEU A 53 -9.36 2.21 5.93
CA LEU A 53 -9.04 1.97 7.34
C LEU A 53 -8.57 3.26 8.05
N ASP A 54 -7.74 4.07 7.37
CA ASP A 54 -7.27 5.37 7.88
C ASP A 54 -8.46 6.34 8.10
N SER A 55 -9.40 6.39 7.15
CA SER A 55 -10.59 7.24 7.25
C SER A 55 -11.57 6.83 8.35
N LEU A 56 -11.58 5.55 8.74
CA LEU A 56 -12.46 5.02 9.78
C LEU A 56 -12.01 5.44 11.19
N GLN A 57 -10.82 6.06 11.33
CA GLN A 57 -10.25 6.49 12.62
C GLN A 57 -10.46 5.43 13.70
N LEU A 58 -10.19 4.17 13.35
CA LEU A 58 -10.43 3.05 14.25
C LEU A 58 -9.64 3.31 15.53
N PRO A 59 -10.26 3.13 16.71
CA PRO A 59 -9.56 3.31 17.96
C PRO A 59 -8.34 2.37 17.94
N ASP A 60 -7.18 2.90 18.34
CA ASP A 60 -5.94 2.14 18.48
C ASP A 60 -6.22 0.92 19.35
N THR A 61 -6.48 -0.20 18.69
CA THR A 61 -6.78 -1.44 19.37
C THR A 61 -5.44 -1.96 19.83
N PRO A 62 -5.21 -2.14 21.13
CA PRO A 62 -3.94 -2.66 21.58
C PRO A 62 -3.70 -3.99 20.86
N PRO A 63 -2.46 -4.25 20.40
CA PRO A 63 -2.16 -5.51 19.75
C PRO A 63 -2.63 -6.65 20.66
N PRO A 64 -3.24 -7.71 20.10
CA PRO A 64 -3.73 -8.80 20.91
C PRO A 64 -2.60 -9.32 21.80
N ARG A 65 -2.90 -9.56 23.08
CA ARG A 65 -1.91 -10.14 24.00
C ARG A 65 -1.47 -11.49 23.43
N ARG A 66 -0.24 -11.54 22.93
CA ARG A 66 0.39 -12.79 22.53
C ARG A 66 0.57 -13.66 23.79
N PRO A 67 0.21 -14.95 23.76
CA PRO A 67 0.54 -15.89 24.84
C PRO A 67 2.05 -15.86 25.16
N ARG A 68 2.42 -16.15 26.41
CA ARG A 68 3.84 -16.16 26.85
C ARG A 68 4.75 -17.10 26.05
N HIS A 69 4.18 -18.08 25.35
CA HIS A 69 4.89 -19.07 24.54
C HIS A 69 4.55 -18.95 23.04
N TRP A 70 3.96 -17.84 22.62
CA TRP A 70 3.71 -17.62 21.21
C TRP A 70 5.02 -17.36 20.48
N ILE A 71 5.31 -18.21 19.50
CA ILE A 71 6.45 -18.08 18.60
C ILE A 71 5.88 -17.65 17.26
N GLN A 72 6.37 -16.54 16.72
CA GLN A 72 6.03 -16.16 15.35
C GLN A 72 6.50 -17.30 14.43
N PRO A 73 5.61 -17.89 13.62
CA PRO A 73 6.04 -18.85 12.62
C PRO A 73 7.14 -18.22 11.75
N PRO A 74 8.16 -18.96 11.34
CA PRO A 74 9.14 -18.45 10.40
C PRO A 74 8.41 -17.90 9.18
N LEU A 75 8.85 -16.75 8.66
CA LEU A 75 8.31 -16.13 7.45
C LEU A 75 8.75 -16.90 6.19
N GLU A 76 8.91 -18.22 6.29
CA GLU A 76 9.24 -19.08 5.17
C GLU A 76 8.01 -19.17 4.25
N GLY A 77 8.13 -18.61 3.05
CA GLY A 77 7.06 -18.59 2.04
C GLY A 77 6.30 -17.26 1.89
N MET A 78 6.62 -16.21 2.66
CA MET A 78 6.25 -14.84 2.25
C MET A 78 7.31 -14.32 1.29
N GLU A 79 7.37 -14.92 0.11
CA GLU A 79 8.25 -14.50 -0.97
C GLU A 79 7.98 -13.02 -1.25
N THR A 80 9.02 -12.21 -1.09
CA THR A 80 9.10 -10.86 -1.64
C THR A 80 9.04 -10.97 -3.16
N THR A 81 7.84 -11.00 -3.72
CA THR A 81 7.56 -10.82 -5.15
C THR A 81 6.62 -9.65 -5.34
#